data_AF-A0A847GG38-F1
#
_entry.id   AF-A0A847GG38-F1
#
_cell.length_a   1.000
_cell.length_b   1.000
_cell.length_c   1.000
_cell.angle_alpha   90.00
_cell.angle_beta   90.00
_cell.angle_gamma   90.00
#
_symmetry.space_group_name_H-M   'P 1'
#
loop_
_entity.id
_entity.type
_entity.pdbx_description
1 polymer ?
#
loop_
_entity_poly.entity_id
_entity_poly.type
_entity_poly.pdbx_seq_one_letter_code
_entity_poly.pdbx_strand_id
1 'polypeptide(L)'
;MMLKHAPALLLMMSLLSLAAAADDLERRFQNPPEATKPRCYWYWMDGHISKEGVTRDLEAMRHAGIGGAYIGVISGESGMEATDGPPALSDEWWAFIEHAVREGGRLGIDIGVFNSPGWSQSGGPWVRPEQAMRHVMLPETRLRGPQHFEGKLPAPEGPFQDVAVLAFPAPAGDGVAAAETARTPRSVSFDMAEPFTARSVTVRPVKAVNVSAELLVSDDGREFRPVKKFTVDRHNINVNVGPVPLAPVIAAFPAVTARHFRLDFSGDCEVGEVLLSPAARVESHAEKSLQKMFQDPLPPFDFYSWEPQAEPESAEFAVDAGAVLDLGGMMREDGTLVWDVPEGDWLVLRAVMAPTGTKNAPSPPEATGLEVDKMSRAALKTHFDAYVGNLLDRMPPEERTALKYVVADSYEMGPQNWTDGFAERFQARYGYDPVKWLPALTGRVVGGTAQTDRFLWDLRRLVADMVSDEYVGGLSE
;
A
#
# COMPACT_ATOMS: atom_id res chain seq x y z
N MET A 1 14.89 -64.80 37.05
CA MET A 1 14.33 -64.09 38.23
C MET A 1 14.48 -62.56 38.13
N MET A 2 14.45 -61.92 36.95
CA MET A 2 14.74 -60.47 36.85
C MET A 2 13.75 -59.59 36.04
N LEU A 3 12.60 -60.08 35.56
CA LEU A 3 11.68 -59.26 34.74
C LEU A 3 10.35 -58.84 35.37
N LYS A 4 10.05 -59.20 36.63
CA LYS A 4 8.73 -58.88 37.23
C LYS A 4 8.59 -57.46 37.85
N HIS A 5 9.66 -56.67 37.91
CA HIS A 5 9.66 -55.37 38.62
C HIS A 5 9.79 -54.16 37.68
N ALA A 6 10.02 -54.38 36.38
CA ALA A 6 10.22 -53.30 35.40
C ALA A 6 9.02 -52.34 35.23
N PRO A 7 7.75 -52.78 35.18
CA PRO A 7 6.63 -51.86 34.99
C PRO A 7 6.35 -50.99 36.23
N ALA A 8 6.60 -51.49 37.43
CA ALA A 8 6.45 -50.71 38.66
C ALA A 8 7.56 -49.65 38.82
N LEU A 9 8.79 -49.97 38.39
CA LEU A 9 9.91 -49.04 38.38
C LEU A 9 9.71 -47.93 37.34
N LEU A 10 9.19 -48.26 36.15
CA LEU A 10 8.82 -47.29 35.10
C LEU A 10 7.70 -46.36 35.56
N LEU A 11 6.66 -46.89 36.22
CA LEU A 11 5.55 -46.08 36.76
C LEU A 11 6.05 -45.13 37.87
N MET A 12 6.92 -45.62 38.75
CA MET A 12 7.48 -44.83 39.85
C MET A 12 8.44 -43.73 39.34
N MET A 13 9.26 -44.02 38.31
CA MET A 13 10.07 -43.01 37.64
C MET A 13 9.22 -41.95 36.92
N SER A 14 8.10 -42.33 36.30
CA SER A 14 7.16 -41.37 35.69
C SER A 14 6.41 -40.50 36.70
N LEU A 15 6.08 -41.04 37.88
CA LEU A 15 5.45 -40.29 38.96
C LEU A 15 6.44 -39.32 39.63
N LEU A 16 7.70 -39.73 39.81
CA LEU A 16 8.78 -38.87 40.30
C LEU A 16 9.10 -37.73 39.32
N SER A 17 9.08 -37.98 38.00
CA SER A 17 9.30 -36.92 37.01
C SER A 17 8.13 -35.93 36.94
N LEU A 18 6.88 -36.39 37.12
CA LEU A 18 5.72 -35.50 37.20
C LEU A 18 5.74 -34.62 38.44
N ALA A 19 6.09 -35.18 39.60
CA ALA A 19 6.20 -34.42 40.85
C ALA A 19 7.31 -33.37 40.77
N ALA A 20 8.49 -33.73 40.25
CA ALA A 20 9.59 -32.78 40.06
C ALA A 20 9.26 -31.67 39.04
N ALA A 21 8.49 -31.98 37.99
CA ALA A 21 8.02 -30.98 37.03
C ALA A 21 6.94 -30.05 37.61
N ALA A 22 6.06 -30.58 38.48
CA ALA A 22 5.08 -29.78 39.21
C ALA A 22 5.75 -28.85 40.24
N ASP A 23 6.74 -29.35 40.98
CA ASP A 23 7.55 -28.56 41.91
C ASP A 23 8.35 -27.46 41.19
N ASP A 24 8.86 -27.73 39.98
CA ASP A 24 9.52 -26.71 39.16
C ASP A 24 8.54 -25.65 38.66
N LEU A 25 7.34 -26.04 38.22
CA LEU A 25 6.30 -25.11 37.79
C LEU A 25 5.83 -24.22 38.94
N GLU A 26 5.55 -24.80 40.11
CA GLU A 26 5.16 -24.05 41.31
C GLU A 26 6.28 -23.07 41.72
N ARG A 27 7.53 -23.53 41.74
CA ARG A 27 8.68 -22.67 42.04
C ARG A 27 8.83 -21.51 41.06
N ARG A 28 8.70 -21.77 39.75
CA ARG A 28 8.79 -20.74 38.69
C ARG A 28 7.55 -19.85 38.64
N PHE A 29 6.41 -20.30 39.15
CA PHE A 29 5.23 -19.47 39.30
C PHE A 29 5.35 -18.53 40.51
N GLN A 30 5.89 -19.02 41.63
CA GLN A 30 6.20 -18.22 42.81
C GLN A 30 7.37 -17.25 42.56
N ASN A 31 8.32 -17.63 41.71
CA ASN A 31 9.48 -16.83 41.30
C ASN A 31 9.57 -16.77 39.77
N PRO A 32 8.72 -15.94 39.12
CA PRO A 32 8.69 -15.82 37.67
C PRO A 32 10.08 -15.50 37.09
N PRO A 33 10.53 -16.21 36.04
CA PRO A 33 11.79 -15.87 35.36
C PRO A 33 11.76 -14.46 34.78
N GLU A 34 12.92 -13.81 34.64
CA GLU A 34 13.04 -12.48 34.01
C GLU A 34 12.37 -12.40 32.63
N ALA A 35 12.44 -13.48 31.84
CA ALA A 35 11.80 -13.59 30.53
C ALA A 35 10.26 -13.47 30.55
N THR A 36 9.62 -13.61 31.72
CA THR A 36 8.16 -13.46 31.89
C THR A 36 7.75 -12.06 32.31
N LYS A 37 8.70 -11.16 32.57
CA LYS A 37 8.36 -9.78 32.93
C LYS A 37 7.68 -9.08 31.76
N PRO A 38 6.64 -8.26 32.03
CA PRO A 38 6.02 -7.46 31.01
C PRO A 38 7.00 -6.41 30.48
N ARG A 39 6.71 -5.92 29.28
CA ARG A 39 7.39 -4.81 28.63
C ARG A 39 6.39 -3.70 28.36
N CYS A 40 6.86 -2.47 28.20
CA CYS A 40 6.00 -1.35 27.86
C CYS A 40 6.51 -0.60 26.62
N TYR A 41 5.56 -0.06 25.85
CA TYR A 41 5.86 1.09 25.01
C TYR A 41 6.10 2.30 25.91
N TRP A 42 7.18 3.02 25.64
CA TRP A 42 7.60 4.20 26.37
C TRP A 42 7.72 5.35 25.38
N TYR A 43 6.62 6.08 25.23
CA TYR A 43 6.53 7.15 24.25
C TYR A 43 7.08 8.45 24.81
N TRP A 44 8.00 9.04 24.05
CA TRP A 44 8.54 10.37 24.30
C TRP A 44 7.76 11.35 23.46
N MET A 45 6.94 12.15 24.16
CA MET A 45 5.89 12.95 23.53
C MET A 45 6.36 14.39 23.35
N ASP A 46 6.27 14.92 22.14
CA ASP A 46 6.32 16.36 21.84
C ASP A 46 7.54 17.12 22.42
N GLY A 47 8.70 16.45 22.45
CA GLY A 47 9.93 17.02 22.99
C GLY A 47 9.97 17.14 24.51
N HIS A 48 8.95 16.67 25.23
CA HIS A 48 8.89 16.69 26.71
C HIS A 48 9.77 15.58 27.29
N ILE A 49 11.09 15.79 27.27
CA ILE A 49 12.07 14.82 27.77
C ILE A 49 13.19 15.48 28.59
N SER A 50 13.64 14.77 29.63
CA SER A 50 14.83 15.11 30.43
C SER A 50 15.55 13.83 30.86
N LYS A 51 16.86 13.91 31.13
CA LYS A 51 17.65 12.77 31.62
C LYS A 51 17.18 12.34 33.01
N GLU A 52 16.81 13.30 33.84
CA GLU A 52 16.23 13.08 35.17
C GLU A 52 14.86 12.40 35.10
N GLY A 53 14.06 12.70 34.07
CA GLY A 53 12.83 11.98 33.76
C GLY A 53 13.11 10.54 33.36
N VAL A 54 14.00 10.34 32.38
CA VAL A 54 14.44 9.02 31.89
C VAL A 54 14.91 8.11 33.03
N THR A 55 15.77 8.60 33.92
CA THR A 55 16.24 7.83 35.09
C THR A 55 15.09 7.45 36.02
N ARG A 56 14.20 8.40 36.36
CA ARG A 56 13.09 8.14 37.29
C ARG A 56 12.06 7.18 36.70
N ASP A 57 11.78 7.29 35.41
CA ASP A 57 10.86 6.39 34.71
C ASP A 57 11.38 4.95 34.75
N LEU A 58 12.67 4.73 34.42
CA LEU A 58 13.27 3.40 34.45
C LEU A 58 13.39 2.83 35.87
N GLU A 59 13.68 3.66 36.88
CA GLU A 59 13.67 3.24 38.29
C GLU A 59 12.27 2.81 38.74
N ALA A 60 11.23 3.55 38.33
CA ALA A 60 9.84 3.21 38.61
C ALA A 60 9.43 1.91 37.89
N MET A 61 9.83 1.73 36.63
CA MET A 61 9.62 0.49 35.88
C MET A 61 10.29 -0.71 36.57
N ARG A 62 11.54 -0.55 37.04
CA ARG A 62 12.26 -1.59 37.78
C ARG A 62 11.52 -1.95 39.06
N HIS A 63 11.08 -0.95 39.81
CA HIS A 63 10.31 -1.15 41.04
C HIS A 63 8.98 -1.89 40.80
N ALA A 64 8.30 -1.58 39.70
CA ALA A 64 7.06 -2.22 39.29
C ALA A 64 7.23 -3.63 38.69
N GLY A 65 8.47 -4.08 38.46
CA GLY A 65 8.75 -5.40 37.87
C GLY A 65 8.67 -5.45 36.34
N ILE A 66 8.72 -4.31 35.66
CA ILE A 66 8.81 -4.22 34.19
C ILE A 66 10.24 -4.61 33.76
N GLY A 67 10.33 -5.47 32.74
CA GLY A 67 11.59 -6.03 32.24
C GLY A 67 12.12 -5.36 30.98
N GLY A 68 11.31 -4.56 30.29
CA GLY A 68 11.77 -3.83 29.11
C GLY A 68 10.91 -2.62 28.74
N ALA A 69 11.53 -1.65 28.08
CA ALA A 69 10.91 -0.39 27.65
C ALA A 69 11.29 -0.09 26.19
N TYR A 70 10.28 0.14 25.35
CA TYR A 70 10.48 0.37 23.91
C TYR A 70 10.19 1.84 23.57
N ILE A 71 11.24 2.55 23.17
CA ILE A 71 11.23 3.99 22.92
C ILE A 71 10.58 4.26 21.57
N GLY A 72 9.44 4.95 21.59
CA GLY A 72 8.82 5.58 20.43
C GLY A 72 8.86 7.10 20.58
N VAL A 73 9.22 7.84 19.53
CA VAL A 73 9.30 9.29 19.58
C VAL A 73 8.14 9.88 18.81
N ILE A 74 7.18 10.46 19.53
CA ILE A 74 5.85 10.79 19.05
C ILE A 74 5.65 12.29 19.09
N SER A 75 5.08 12.88 18.03
CA SER A 75 4.78 14.31 17.98
C SER A 75 3.38 14.61 17.48
N GLY A 76 2.73 15.61 18.04
CA GLY A 76 1.37 16.07 17.76
C GLY A 76 0.29 15.43 18.64
N GLU A 77 0.66 14.53 19.55
CA GLU A 77 -0.28 13.61 20.21
C GLU A 77 -0.42 13.82 21.73
N SER A 78 0.43 14.64 22.37
CA SER A 78 0.35 14.87 23.83
C SER A 78 -0.83 15.74 24.26
N GLY A 79 -1.43 16.50 23.33
CA GLY A 79 -2.39 17.56 23.64
C GLY A 79 -1.78 18.79 24.34
N MET A 80 -0.45 18.84 24.45
CA MET A 80 0.30 19.98 24.99
C MET A 80 1.04 20.71 23.86
N GLU A 81 1.40 21.98 24.09
CA GLU A 81 2.33 22.66 23.19
C GLU A 81 3.69 21.94 23.22
N ALA A 82 4.31 21.79 22.05
CA ALA A 82 5.65 21.25 21.93
C ALA A 82 6.65 22.13 22.69
N THR A 83 7.66 21.52 23.30
CA THR A 83 8.73 22.26 23.98
C THR A 83 9.81 22.72 23.01
N ASP A 84 10.64 23.66 23.45
CA ASP A 84 11.94 23.97 22.83
C ASP A 84 13.00 22.88 23.13
N GLY A 85 12.58 21.62 23.30
CA GLY A 85 13.49 20.49 23.46
C GLY A 85 14.41 20.34 22.24
N PRO A 86 15.52 19.58 22.36
CA PRO A 86 16.47 19.47 21.27
C PRO A 86 15.78 18.85 20.04
N PRO A 87 16.02 19.39 18.83
CA PRO A 87 15.45 18.88 17.61
C PRO A 87 15.69 17.38 17.46
N ALA A 88 14.71 16.63 16.96
CA ALA A 88 14.87 15.21 16.72
C ALA A 88 16.05 14.97 15.78
N LEU A 89 16.78 13.86 16.01
CA LEU A 89 18.01 13.48 15.29
C LEU A 89 19.26 14.33 15.59
N SER A 90 19.16 15.39 16.41
CA SER A 90 20.33 16.14 16.88
C SER A 90 21.19 15.32 17.85
N ASP A 91 22.45 15.73 18.05
CA ASP A 91 23.36 15.06 19.00
C ASP A 91 22.82 15.06 20.43
N GLU A 92 22.16 16.16 20.84
CA GLU A 92 21.56 16.27 22.16
C GLU A 92 20.34 15.34 22.32
N TRP A 93 19.53 15.21 21.26
CA TRP A 93 18.41 14.26 21.23
C TRP A 93 18.89 12.81 21.34
N TRP A 94 19.91 12.43 20.57
CA TRP A 94 20.52 11.09 20.67
C TRP A 94 21.07 10.81 22.06
N ALA A 95 21.61 11.81 22.74
CA ALA A 95 22.14 11.66 24.09
C ALA A 95 21.07 11.24 25.13
N PHE A 96 19.77 11.47 24.87
CA PHE A 96 18.71 10.91 25.72
C PHE A 96 18.53 9.40 25.49
N ILE A 97 18.57 8.93 24.25
CA ILE A 97 18.48 7.50 23.93
C ILE A 97 19.69 6.76 24.51
N GLU A 98 20.88 7.32 24.33
CA GLU A 98 22.10 6.76 24.91
C GLU A 98 22.03 6.71 26.44
N HIS A 99 21.47 7.74 27.10
CA HIS A 99 21.25 7.76 28.54
C HIS A 99 20.25 6.66 28.97
N ALA A 100 19.14 6.51 28.25
CA ALA A 100 18.16 5.46 28.51
C ALA A 100 18.76 4.05 28.38
N VAL A 101 19.60 3.80 27.37
CA VAL A 101 20.30 2.52 27.20
C VAL A 101 21.26 2.23 28.36
N ARG A 102 22.06 3.22 28.80
CA ARG A 102 22.95 3.06 29.95
C ARG A 102 22.18 2.81 31.26
N GLU A 103 21.09 3.53 31.48
CA GLU A 103 20.23 3.34 32.65
C GLU A 103 19.51 1.99 32.64
N GLY A 104 19.07 1.52 31.46
CA GLY A 104 18.56 0.16 31.28
C GLY A 104 19.58 -0.89 31.68
N GLY A 105 20.84 -0.72 31.27
CA GLY A 105 21.95 -1.58 31.67
C GLY A 105 22.20 -1.59 33.18
N ARG A 106 22.17 -0.40 33.81
CA ARG A 106 22.31 -0.25 35.27
C ARG A 106 21.20 -0.97 36.05
N LEU A 107 19.97 -0.93 35.54
CA LEU A 107 18.78 -1.42 36.22
C LEU A 107 18.38 -2.85 35.83
N GLY A 108 18.99 -3.42 34.80
CA GLY A 108 18.60 -4.71 34.22
C GLY A 108 17.22 -4.63 33.57
N ILE A 109 16.99 -3.56 32.79
CA ILE A 109 15.80 -3.37 31.94
C ILE A 109 16.29 -3.38 30.49
N ASP A 110 15.71 -4.25 29.65
CA ASP A 110 15.98 -4.23 28.22
C ASP A 110 15.38 -2.97 27.58
N ILE A 111 16.15 -2.33 26.69
CA ILE A 111 15.71 -1.18 25.91
C ILE A 111 15.48 -1.63 24.47
N GLY A 112 14.36 -1.20 23.90
CA GLY A 112 14.08 -1.26 22.48
C GLY A 112 13.87 0.13 21.89
N VAL A 113 14.03 0.26 20.59
CA VAL A 113 13.70 1.48 19.85
C VAL A 113 12.83 1.14 18.66
N PHE A 114 11.86 1.99 18.34
CA PHE A 114 11.18 1.91 17.04
C PHE A 114 12.22 2.14 15.94
N ASN A 115 12.02 1.56 14.76
CA ASN A 115 12.97 1.65 13.63
C ASN A 115 13.00 3.02 12.95
N SER A 116 12.11 3.94 13.32
CA SER A 116 12.17 5.36 12.94
C SER A 116 11.43 6.22 13.98
N PRO A 117 11.58 7.56 13.94
CA PRO A 117 10.69 8.48 14.65
C PRO A 117 9.23 8.34 14.19
N GLY A 118 8.28 8.60 15.07
CA GLY A 118 6.89 8.14 14.97
C GLY A 118 6.71 6.72 15.49
N TRP A 119 5.51 6.15 15.27
CA TRP A 119 5.24 4.74 15.57
C TRP A 119 5.24 3.87 14.31
N SER A 120 4.95 4.43 13.12
CA SER A 120 4.87 3.67 11.88
C SER A 120 5.46 4.48 10.70
N GLN A 121 6.18 3.89 9.74
CA GLN A 121 6.76 2.54 9.79
C GLN A 121 8.26 2.54 9.56
N SER A 122 8.77 3.13 8.47
CA SER A 122 10.19 3.10 8.10
C SER A 122 10.50 4.26 7.19
N GLY A 123 10.18 5.47 7.66
CA GLY A 123 10.42 6.71 6.97
C GLY A 123 11.43 7.60 7.70
N GLY A 124 11.92 8.60 6.99
CA GLY A 124 12.80 9.62 7.56
C GLY A 124 13.37 10.55 6.48
N PRO A 125 13.96 11.69 6.88
CA PRO A 125 14.46 12.71 5.95
C PRO A 125 15.60 12.23 5.05
N TRP A 126 16.24 11.09 5.39
CA TRP A 126 17.28 10.45 4.59
C TRP A 126 16.75 9.61 3.43
N VAL A 127 15.46 9.28 3.40
CA VAL A 127 14.87 8.47 2.33
C VAL A 127 14.67 9.33 1.08
N ARG A 128 15.49 9.08 0.06
CA ARG A 128 15.38 9.75 -1.24
C ARG A 128 14.19 9.22 -2.05
N PRO A 129 13.64 10.00 -3.00
CA PRO A 129 12.53 9.55 -3.85
C PRO A 129 12.75 8.20 -4.52
N GLU A 130 13.97 7.90 -4.97
CA GLU A 130 14.33 6.64 -5.63
C GLU A 130 14.40 5.45 -4.65
N GLN A 131 14.43 5.73 -3.36
CA GLN A 131 14.46 4.74 -2.27
C GLN A 131 13.11 4.63 -1.55
N ALA A 132 12.11 5.39 -1.99
CA ALA A 132 10.79 5.42 -1.35
C ALA A 132 9.85 4.33 -1.89
N MET A 133 8.77 4.07 -1.15
CA MET A 133 7.61 3.36 -1.69
C MET A 133 7.16 4.03 -2.99
N ARG A 134 7.02 3.26 -4.07
CA ARG A 134 6.70 3.77 -5.41
C ARG A 134 5.50 3.07 -6.03
N HIS A 135 4.83 3.78 -6.93
CA HIS A 135 3.74 3.24 -7.72
C HIS A 135 3.84 3.66 -9.18
N VAL A 136 3.31 2.82 -10.07
CA VAL A 136 3.23 3.11 -11.51
C VAL A 136 2.11 4.11 -11.78
N MET A 137 2.44 5.13 -12.56
CA MET A 137 1.54 6.08 -13.19
C MET A 137 1.62 5.90 -14.71
N LEU A 138 0.48 6.11 -15.38
CA LEU A 138 0.34 5.88 -16.82
C LEU A 138 -0.21 7.12 -17.54
N PRO A 139 0.52 8.25 -17.57
CA PRO A 139 0.22 9.36 -18.48
C PRO A 139 -0.02 8.85 -19.91
N GLU A 140 -1.11 9.30 -20.51
CA GLU A 140 -1.63 8.78 -21.78
C GLU A 140 -1.67 9.86 -22.85
N THR A 141 -1.40 9.47 -24.10
CA THR A 141 -1.63 10.29 -25.30
C THR A 141 -2.34 9.43 -26.35
N ARG A 142 -3.41 9.96 -26.95
CA ARG A 142 -4.13 9.28 -28.04
C ARG A 142 -3.73 9.88 -29.38
N LEU A 143 -3.33 9.02 -30.32
CA LEU A 143 -2.85 9.39 -31.66
C LEU A 143 -3.66 8.66 -32.73
N ARG A 144 -3.93 9.33 -33.86
CA ARG A 144 -4.62 8.71 -35.01
C ARG A 144 -3.70 8.68 -36.21
N GLY A 145 -3.30 7.49 -36.65
CA GLY A 145 -2.47 7.36 -37.83
C GLY A 145 -3.29 7.21 -39.13
N PRO A 146 -2.62 7.22 -40.29
CA PRO A 146 -1.18 7.36 -40.42
C PRO A 146 -0.71 8.80 -40.19
N GLN A 147 0.30 9.01 -39.33
CA GLN A 147 0.94 10.33 -39.16
C GLN A 147 2.37 10.19 -38.64
N HIS A 148 3.23 11.15 -38.98
CA HIS A 148 4.50 11.33 -38.29
C HIS A 148 4.25 12.16 -37.02
N PHE A 149 4.44 11.57 -35.85
CA PHE A 149 4.29 12.24 -34.58
C PHE A 149 5.67 12.60 -34.00
N GLU A 150 5.88 13.88 -33.72
CA GLU A 150 6.99 14.38 -32.91
C GLU A 150 6.42 15.29 -31.83
N GLY A 151 6.40 14.80 -30.58
CA GLY A 151 5.77 15.54 -29.49
C GLY A 151 6.17 15.02 -28.12
N LYS A 152 6.14 15.92 -27.14
CA LYS A 152 6.47 15.59 -25.75
C LYS A 152 5.34 14.81 -25.09
N LEU A 153 5.65 13.61 -24.62
CA LEU A 153 4.70 12.80 -23.85
C LEU A 153 4.49 13.40 -22.45
N PRO A 154 3.26 13.34 -21.92
CA PRO A 154 2.97 13.82 -20.57
C PRO A 154 3.73 13.01 -19.52
N ALA A 155 4.06 13.65 -18.41
CA ALA A 155 4.71 13.06 -17.24
C ALA A 155 4.12 13.70 -15.96
N PRO A 156 4.14 13.01 -14.82
CA PRO A 156 3.69 13.58 -13.55
C PRO A 156 4.61 14.72 -13.10
N GLU A 157 4.09 15.57 -12.22
CA GLU A 157 4.90 16.55 -11.49
C GLU A 157 5.74 15.85 -10.41
N GLY A 158 6.91 16.41 -10.10
CA GLY A 158 7.80 15.89 -9.06
C GLY A 158 8.76 14.79 -9.53
N PRO A 159 9.43 14.09 -8.59
CA PRO A 159 10.39 13.05 -8.92
C PRO A 159 9.68 11.78 -9.43
N PHE A 160 10.15 11.26 -10.55
CA PHE A 160 9.70 9.99 -11.13
C PHE A 160 10.86 9.32 -11.88
N GLN A 161 10.68 8.05 -12.22
CA GLN A 161 11.57 7.27 -13.08
C GLN A 161 10.76 6.62 -14.20
N ASP A 162 11.24 6.70 -15.44
CA ASP A 162 10.63 6.01 -16.57
C ASP A 162 10.71 4.49 -16.39
N VAL A 163 9.61 3.79 -16.70
CA VAL A 163 9.50 2.33 -16.69
C VAL A 163 9.46 1.80 -18.11
N ALA A 164 8.56 2.32 -18.94
CA ALA A 164 8.41 1.93 -20.34
C ALA A 164 7.61 2.99 -21.13
N VAL A 165 7.73 2.98 -22.46
CA VAL A 165 6.81 3.71 -23.35
C VAL A 165 6.08 2.68 -24.19
N LEU A 166 4.77 2.57 -24.01
CA LEU A 166 3.94 1.55 -24.64
C LEU A 166 3.01 2.16 -25.65
N ALA A 167 2.77 1.49 -26.77
CA ALA A 167 1.68 1.83 -27.68
C ALA A 167 0.84 0.62 -28.05
N PHE A 168 -0.48 0.79 -28.13
CA PHE A 168 -1.40 -0.27 -28.55
C PHE A 168 -2.63 0.33 -29.25
N PRO A 169 -3.29 -0.42 -30.15
CA PRO A 169 -4.55 0.02 -30.75
C PRO A 169 -5.60 0.24 -29.65
N ALA A 170 -6.33 1.35 -29.73
CA ALA A 170 -7.41 1.64 -28.80
C ALA A 170 -8.50 0.56 -28.92
N PRO A 171 -8.87 -0.12 -27.82
CA PRO A 171 -9.95 -1.10 -27.88
C PRO A 171 -11.27 -0.41 -28.22
N ALA A 172 -12.20 -1.16 -28.82
CA ALA A 172 -13.48 -0.66 -29.27
C ALA A 172 -14.24 0.03 -28.12
N GLY A 173 -14.78 1.21 -28.41
CA GLY A 173 -15.49 2.02 -27.43
C GLY A 173 -14.62 2.82 -26.46
N ASP A 174 -13.29 2.65 -26.46
CA ASP A 174 -12.40 3.44 -25.62
C ASP A 174 -12.45 4.93 -25.97
N GLY A 175 -12.57 5.79 -24.96
CA GLY A 175 -12.79 7.23 -25.11
C GLY A 175 -14.18 7.63 -25.61
N VAL A 176 -15.11 6.69 -25.75
CA VAL A 176 -16.52 6.97 -26.03
C VAL A 176 -17.31 6.96 -24.72
N ALA A 177 -18.14 7.97 -24.51
CA ALA A 177 -19.08 8.05 -23.40
C ALA A 177 -20.40 8.68 -23.85
N ALA A 178 -21.51 8.26 -23.24
CA ALA A 178 -22.80 8.93 -23.41
C ALA A 178 -22.74 10.32 -22.76
N ALA A 179 -23.39 11.30 -23.38
CA ALA A 179 -23.50 12.64 -22.82
C ALA A 179 -24.48 12.66 -21.65
N GLU A 180 -24.06 13.27 -20.53
CA GLU A 180 -24.95 13.55 -19.41
C GLU A 180 -26.06 14.52 -19.86
N THR A 181 -27.32 14.18 -19.59
CA THR A 181 -28.48 15.03 -19.94
C THR A 181 -29.05 15.76 -18.73
N ALA A 182 -28.91 15.19 -17.54
CA ALA A 182 -29.30 15.80 -16.29
C ALA A 182 -28.46 15.30 -15.11
N ARG A 183 -28.27 16.17 -14.10
CA ARG A 183 -27.54 15.86 -12.88
C ARG A 183 -28.22 16.48 -11.67
N THR A 184 -28.33 15.71 -10.60
CA THR A 184 -28.75 16.13 -9.26
C THR A 184 -27.75 15.57 -8.24
N PRO A 185 -27.78 16.00 -6.96
CA PRO A 185 -26.98 15.36 -5.91
C PRO A 185 -27.27 13.86 -5.71
N ARG A 186 -28.39 13.35 -6.24
CA ARG A 186 -28.79 11.94 -6.11
C ARG A 186 -28.81 11.15 -7.40
N SER A 187 -28.57 11.78 -8.55
CA SER A 187 -28.68 11.05 -9.82
C SER A 187 -27.92 11.72 -10.96
N VAL A 188 -27.47 10.90 -11.92
CA VAL A 188 -27.01 11.34 -13.24
C VAL A 188 -27.80 10.59 -14.32
N SER A 189 -28.38 11.30 -15.27
CA SER A 189 -29.16 10.73 -16.37
C SER A 189 -28.44 10.87 -17.71
N PHE A 190 -28.67 9.89 -18.58
CA PHE A 190 -28.20 9.85 -19.96
C PHE A 190 -29.37 9.46 -20.86
N ASP A 191 -29.79 10.37 -21.74
CA ASP A 191 -30.87 10.13 -22.69
C ASP A 191 -30.35 10.25 -24.13
N MET A 192 -30.51 9.19 -24.91
CA MET A 192 -30.00 9.09 -26.27
C MET A 192 -31.13 9.02 -27.29
N ALA A 193 -30.95 9.73 -28.40
CA ALA A 193 -31.90 9.67 -29.53
C ALA A 193 -31.95 8.28 -30.17
N GLU A 194 -30.83 7.54 -30.16
CA GLU A 194 -30.71 6.18 -30.65
C GLU A 194 -30.25 5.23 -29.54
N PRO A 195 -30.58 3.92 -29.63
CA PRO A 195 -30.14 2.95 -28.63
C PRO A 195 -28.61 2.95 -28.48
N PHE A 196 -28.14 3.01 -27.24
CA PHE A 196 -26.73 2.98 -26.88
C PHE A 196 -26.42 1.71 -26.12
N THR A 197 -25.31 1.06 -26.47
CA THR A 197 -24.86 -0.17 -25.80
C THR A 197 -23.74 0.17 -24.83
N ALA A 198 -23.99 0.04 -23.53
CA ALA A 198 -23.02 0.29 -22.48
C ALA A 198 -22.49 -1.01 -21.87
N ARG A 199 -21.24 -0.99 -21.40
CA ARG A 199 -20.56 -2.10 -20.69
C ARG A 199 -19.96 -1.68 -19.35
N SER A 200 -19.81 -0.37 -19.14
CA SER A 200 -19.22 0.16 -17.92
C SER A 200 -19.76 1.53 -17.57
N VAL A 201 -19.73 1.84 -16.28
CA VAL A 201 -19.86 3.18 -15.74
C VAL A 201 -18.63 3.50 -14.90
N THR A 202 -18.01 4.65 -15.15
CA THR A 202 -16.89 5.16 -14.35
C THR A 202 -17.34 6.42 -13.61
N VAL A 203 -17.14 6.46 -12.30
CA VAL A 203 -17.36 7.64 -11.46
C VAL A 203 -16.01 8.16 -11.00
N ARG A 204 -15.72 9.43 -11.26
CA ARG A 204 -14.52 10.14 -10.76
C ARG A 204 -14.90 11.07 -9.62
N PRO A 205 -14.62 10.71 -8.35
CA PRO A 205 -14.89 11.59 -7.22
C PRO A 205 -14.02 12.86 -7.27
N VAL A 206 -14.56 13.98 -6.78
CA VAL A 206 -13.84 15.26 -6.65
C VAL A 206 -13.49 15.58 -5.19
N LYS A 207 -14.09 14.85 -4.26
CA LYS A 207 -13.87 14.93 -2.82
C LYS A 207 -14.22 13.60 -2.17
N ALA A 208 -14.02 13.52 -0.86
CA ALA A 208 -14.42 12.36 -0.06
C ALA A 208 -15.91 12.03 -0.27
N VAL A 209 -16.20 10.75 -0.53
CA VAL A 209 -17.54 10.26 -0.83
C VAL A 209 -17.70 8.82 -0.33
N ASN A 210 -18.88 8.46 0.16
CA ASN A 210 -19.25 7.07 0.43
C ASN A 210 -20.76 6.93 0.23
N VAL A 211 -21.15 6.41 -0.93
CA VAL A 211 -22.55 6.16 -1.29
C VAL A 211 -22.68 4.85 -2.06
N SER A 212 -23.81 4.16 -1.90
CA SER A 212 -24.21 3.14 -2.86
C SER A 212 -24.72 3.82 -4.13
N ALA A 213 -24.41 3.24 -5.28
CA ALA A 213 -24.89 3.67 -6.59
C ALA A 213 -25.60 2.50 -7.30
N GLU A 214 -26.67 2.79 -8.03
CA GLU A 214 -27.43 1.82 -8.81
C GLU A 214 -27.66 2.35 -10.23
N LEU A 215 -27.13 1.64 -11.22
CA LEU A 215 -27.36 1.91 -12.62
C LEU A 215 -28.67 1.26 -13.06
N LEU A 216 -29.54 2.09 -13.63
CA LEU A 216 -30.85 1.73 -14.14
C LEU A 216 -30.92 2.02 -15.64
N VAL A 217 -31.75 1.26 -16.35
CA VAL A 217 -32.01 1.46 -17.79
C VAL A 217 -33.49 1.45 -18.11
N SER A 218 -33.88 2.16 -19.16
CA SER A 218 -35.24 2.20 -19.68
C SER A 218 -35.23 2.37 -21.21
N ASP A 219 -36.18 1.73 -21.89
CA ASP A 219 -36.38 1.89 -23.33
C ASP A 219 -37.38 3.01 -23.65
N ASP A 220 -38.29 3.32 -22.72
CA ASP A 220 -39.39 4.30 -22.88
C ASP A 220 -39.24 5.55 -22.01
N GLY A 221 -38.23 5.59 -21.13
CA GLY A 221 -37.94 6.67 -20.20
C GLY A 221 -38.87 6.71 -18.98
N ARG A 222 -39.71 5.68 -18.79
CA ARG A 222 -40.70 5.60 -17.70
C ARG A 222 -40.43 4.42 -16.79
N GLU A 223 -40.34 3.23 -17.36
CA GLU A 223 -40.09 2.01 -16.58
C GLU A 223 -38.58 1.73 -16.57
N PHE A 224 -37.99 1.88 -15.38
CA PHE A 224 -36.56 1.63 -15.17
C PHE A 224 -36.34 0.27 -14.52
N ARG A 225 -35.36 -0.48 -15.05
CA ARG A 225 -34.89 -1.74 -14.50
C ARG A 225 -33.43 -1.64 -14.06
N PRO A 226 -33.03 -2.28 -12.95
CA PRO A 226 -31.65 -2.27 -12.48
C PRO A 226 -30.74 -3.10 -13.39
N VAL A 227 -29.50 -2.62 -13.54
CA VAL A 227 -28.41 -3.30 -14.25
C VAL A 227 -27.28 -3.67 -13.30
N LYS A 228 -26.83 -2.72 -12.48
CA LYS A 228 -25.67 -2.91 -11.60
C LYS A 228 -25.80 -2.03 -10.36
N LYS A 229 -25.58 -2.63 -9.19
CA LYS A 229 -25.40 -1.92 -7.92
C LYS A 229 -23.95 -2.05 -7.47
N PHE A 230 -23.37 -0.96 -6.99
CA PHE A 230 -21.98 -0.90 -6.52
C PHE A 230 -21.81 0.23 -5.50
N THR A 231 -20.64 0.30 -4.87
CA THR A 231 -20.32 1.37 -3.91
C THR A 231 -19.32 2.35 -4.52
N VAL A 232 -19.63 3.63 -4.46
CA VAL A 232 -18.68 4.71 -4.74
C VAL A 232 -18.11 5.15 -3.40
N ASP A 233 -16.94 4.61 -3.06
CA ASP A 233 -16.28 4.91 -1.80
C ASP A 233 -14.88 5.49 -2.05
N ARG A 234 -14.64 6.69 -1.52
CA ARG A 234 -13.37 7.41 -1.35
C ARG A 234 -13.43 8.29 -0.08
N HIS A 235 -14.09 7.87 0.99
CA HIS A 235 -14.21 8.66 2.22
C HIS A 235 -12.87 8.99 2.90
N ASN A 236 -11.91 8.07 2.85
CA ASN A 236 -10.56 8.25 3.34
C ASN A 236 -9.64 8.67 2.18
N ILE A 237 -9.23 9.94 2.15
CA ILE A 237 -8.36 10.51 1.11
C ILE A 237 -6.88 10.56 1.52
N ASN A 238 -6.50 9.90 2.63
CA ASN A 238 -5.11 9.81 3.03
C ASN A 238 -4.32 8.96 2.00
N VAL A 239 -3.09 9.36 1.68
CA VAL A 239 -2.19 8.58 0.82
C VAL A 239 -1.84 7.22 1.42
N ASN A 240 -1.95 7.08 2.75
CA ASN A 240 -1.79 5.83 3.49
C ASN A 240 -2.88 4.77 3.15
N VAL A 241 -3.95 5.12 2.43
CA VAL A 241 -4.91 4.15 1.88
C VAL A 241 -4.85 4.05 0.35
N GLY A 242 -3.78 4.56 -0.27
CA GLY A 242 -3.55 4.49 -1.70
C GLY A 242 -2.94 5.77 -2.27
N PRO A 243 -1.93 5.68 -3.16
CA PRO A 243 -1.27 6.84 -3.76
C PRO A 243 -2.17 7.62 -4.73
N VAL A 244 -3.38 7.12 -5.02
CA VAL A 244 -4.39 7.82 -5.82
C VAL A 244 -5.64 8.07 -4.95
N PRO A 245 -5.67 9.12 -4.11
CA PRO A 245 -6.71 9.33 -3.10
C PRO A 245 -8.15 9.27 -3.64
N LEU A 246 -8.38 9.89 -4.81
CA LEU A 246 -9.67 9.96 -5.51
C LEU A 246 -9.68 9.07 -6.75
N ALA A 247 -9.06 7.89 -6.69
CA ALA A 247 -9.03 6.93 -7.81
C ALA A 247 -10.46 6.69 -8.38
N PRO A 248 -10.63 6.59 -9.70
CA PRO A 248 -11.93 6.32 -10.30
C PRO A 248 -12.54 5.02 -9.78
N VAL A 249 -13.86 5.01 -9.60
CA VAL A 249 -14.64 3.81 -9.31
C VAL A 249 -15.27 3.34 -10.61
N ILE A 250 -14.94 2.13 -11.04
CA ILE A 250 -15.49 1.51 -12.24
C ILE A 250 -16.40 0.37 -11.84
N ALA A 251 -17.64 0.40 -12.33
CA ALA A 251 -18.53 -0.76 -12.31
C ALA A 251 -18.69 -1.27 -13.75
N ALA A 252 -18.39 -2.56 -13.94
CA ALA A 252 -18.53 -3.25 -15.21
C ALA A 252 -19.73 -4.22 -15.18
N PHE A 253 -20.36 -4.40 -16.34
CA PHE A 253 -21.55 -5.23 -16.50
C PHE A 253 -21.61 -5.79 -17.95
N PRO A 254 -22.31 -6.91 -18.19
CA PRO A 254 -22.58 -7.40 -19.55
C PRO A 254 -23.20 -6.31 -20.42
N ALA A 255 -23.00 -6.32 -21.74
CA ALA A 255 -23.55 -5.27 -22.59
C ALA A 255 -25.06 -5.11 -22.40
N VAL A 256 -25.48 -3.87 -22.16
CA VAL A 256 -26.89 -3.48 -22.09
C VAL A 256 -27.16 -2.37 -23.09
N THR A 257 -28.16 -2.59 -23.94
CA THR A 257 -28.64 -1.61 -24.91
C THR A 257 -29.93 -0.99 -24.39
N ALA A 258 -30.00 0.33 -24.34
CA ALA A 258 -31.19 1.11 -24.00
C ALA A 258 -31.11 2.53 -24.56
N ARG A 259 -32.20 3.30 -24.47
CA ARG A 259 -32.22 4.74 -24.83
C ARG A 259 -32.06 5.67 -23.63
N HIS A 260 -32.39 5.18 -22.43
CA HIS A 260 -32.33 5.94 -21.20
C HIS A 260 -31.53 5.17 -20.15
N PHE A 261 -30.55 5.84 -19.54
CA PHE A 261 -29.79 5.32 -18.42
C PHE A 261 -29.86 6.33 -17.27
N ARG A 262 -29.90 5.83 -16.04
CA ARG A 262 -29.84 6.67 -14.84
C ARG A 262 -28.98 6.01 -13.78
N LEU A 263 -28.02 6.73 -13.25
CA LEU A 263 -27.23 6.31 -12.09
C LEU A 263 -27.79 7.00 -10.86
N ASP A 264 -28.45 6.24 -9.98
CA ASP A 264 -29.03 6.75 -8.72
C ASP A 264 -28.05 6.52 -7.56
N PHE A 265 -27.92 7.50 -6.68
CA PHE A 265 -27.12 7.43 -5.45
C PHE A 265 -28.02 7.29 -4.22
N SER A 266 -27.58 6.51 -3.22
CA SER A 266 -28.34 6.26 -1.99
C SER A 266 -28.49 7.49 -1.08
N GLY A 267 -27.71 8.54 -1.33
CA GLY A 267 -27.75 9.80 -0.60
C GLY A 267 -27.18 10.94 -1.44
N ASP A 268 -27.29 12.17 -0.94
CA ASP A 268 -26.74 13.35 -1.62
C ASP A 268 -25.21 13.24 -1.67
N CYS A 269 -24.64 13.35 -2.86
CA CYS A 269 -23.21 13.38 -3.06
C CYS A 269 -22.82 14.35 -4.18
N GLU A 270 -21.55 14.74 -4.18
CA GLU A 270 -20.95 15.48 -5.27
C GLU A 270 -19.80 14.64 -5.81
N VAL A 271 -20.05 14.08 -6.98
CA VAL A 271 -19.05 13.37 -7.79
C VAL A 271 -18.72 14.25 -8.99
N GLY A 272 -17.50 14.14 -9.50
CA GLY A 272 -17.11 14.81 -10.73
C GLY A 272 -17.71 14.13 -11.94
N GLU A 273 -16.83 13.69 -12.82
CA GLU A 273 -17.22 13.07 -14.09
C GLU A 273 -17.87 11.69 -13.88
N VAL A 274 -18.98 11.44 -14.60
CA VAL A 274 -19.61 10.12 -14.70
C VAL A 274 -19.64 9.70 -16.16
N LEU A 275 -18.89 8.64 -16.50
CA LEU A 275 -18.76 8.14 -17.86
C LEU A 275 -19.53 6.83 -18.02
N LEU A 276 -20.66 6.87 -18.70
CA LEU A 276 -21.34 5.67 -19.21
C LEU A 276 -20.75 5.31 -20.59
N SER A 277 -20.11 4.16 -20.71
CA SER A 277 -19.24 3.85 -21.87
C SER A 277 -19.58 2.50 -22.53
N PRO A 278 -19.39 2.38 -23.87
CA PRO A 278 -19.46 1.10 -24.56
C PRO A 278 -18.19 0.25 -24.33
N ALA A 279 -17.10 0.83 -23.78
CA ALA A 279 -15.86 0.12 -23.52
C ALA A 279 -16.03 -0.93 -22.42
N ALA A 280 -15.45 -2.12 -22.63
CA ALA A 280 -15.24 -3.07 -21.55
C ALA A 280 -14.13 -2.54 -20.62
N ARG A 281 -14.36 -2.65 -19.31
CA ARG A 281 -13.43 -2.18 -18.27
C ARG A 281 -13.29 -3.23 -17.17
N VAL A 282 -12.22 -3.15 -16.41
CA VAL A 282 -12.00 -3.96 -15.21
C VAL A 282 -12.69 -3.30 -14.03
N GLU A 283 -13.68 -3.98 -13.44
CA GLU A 283 -14.30 -3.55 -12.19
C GLU A 283 -13.29 -3.59 -11.03
N SER A 284 -13.39 -2.62 -10.12
CA SER A 284 -12.47 -2.47 -8.97
C SER A 284 -10.99 -2.42 -9.35
N HIS A 285 -10.66 -1.90 -10.55
CA HIS A 285 -9.28 -1.85 -11.02
C HIS A 285 -8.34 -1.12 -10.06
N ALA A 286 -8.78 -0.06 -9.39
CA ALA A 286 -7.95 0.73 -8.48
C ALA A 286 -7.51 -0.13 -7.27
N GLU A 287 -8.42 -0.93 -6.74
CA GLU A 287 -8.16 -1.86 -5.65
C GLU A 287 -7.34 -3.07 -6.11
N LYS A 288 -7.65 -3.61 -7.29
CA LYS A 288 -6.90 -4.72 -7.90
C LYS A 288 -5.46 -4.33 -8.29
N SER A 289 -5.22 -3.07 -8.61
CA SER A 289 -3.90 -2.53 -9.00
C SER A 289 -3.13 -1.88 -7.86
N LEU A 290 -3.66 -1.92 -6.64
CA LEU A 290 -3.06 -1.29 -5.46
C LEU A 290 -2.90 0.25 -5.58
N GLN A 291 -3.70 0.91 -6.42
CA GLN A 291 -3.82 2.37 -6.44
C GLN A 291 -4.67 2.89 -5.27
N LYS A 292 -5.56 2.04 -4.76
CA LYS A 292 -6.42 2.29 -3.60
C LYS A 292 -6.55 1.01 -2.77
N MET A 293 -6.58 1.11 -1.45
CA MET A 293 -6.88 0.02 -0.54
C MET A 293 -8.28 0.16 0.06
N PHE A 294 -8.68 -0.83 0.87
CA PHE A 294 -9.80 -0.64 1.77
C PHE A 294 -9.54 0.57 2.68
N GLN A 295 -10.60 1.30 2.99
CA GLN A 295 -10.47 2.66 3.50
C GLN A 295 -10.41 2.76 5.02
N ASP A 296 -10.75 1.67 5.70
CA ASP A 296 -10.58 1.51 7.14
C ASP A 296 -9.43 0.54 7.44
N PRO A 297 -8.84 0.59 8.65
CA PRO A 297 -7.73 -0.30 9.03
C PRO A 297 -8.05 -1.80 9.01
N LEU A 298 -9.33 -2.16 9.17
CA LEU A 298 -9.78 -3.55 9.29
C LEU A 298 -10.73 -3.90 8.13
N PRO A 299 -10.21 -4.44 7.01
CA PRO A 299 -11.05 -4.91 5.92
C PRO A 299 -11.92 -6.10 6.33
N PRO A 300 -13.19 -6.15 5.87
CA PRO A 300 -13.97 -7.37 5.86
C PRO A 300 -13.19 -8.51 5.17
N PHE A 301 -13.33 -9.73 5.67
CA PHE A 301 -12.56 -10.89 5.19
C PHE A 301 -12.72 -11.16 3.68
N ASP A 302 -13.86 -10.76 3.12
CA ASP A 302 -14.27 -10.94 1.73
C ASP A 302 -14.05 -9.70 0.84
N PHE A 303 -13.54 -8.58 1.37
CA PHE A 303 -13.39 -7.34 0.60
C PHE A 303 -12.51 -7.50 -0.65
N TYR A 304 -11.42 -8.26 -0.52
CA TYR A 304 -10.50 -8.56 -1.63
C TYR A 304 -10.85 -9.86 -2.38
N SER A 305 -12.09 -10.34 -2.21
CA SER A 305 -12.65 -11.47 -2.95
C SER A 305 -13.64 -10.93 -3.98
N TRP A 306 -13.18 -10.76 -5.22
CA TRP A 306 -14.02 -10.25 -6.30
C TRP A 306 -14.71 -11.39 -7.05
N GLU A 307 -15.99 -11.19 -7.37
CA GLU A 307 -16.73 -12.07 -8.25
C GLU A 307 -16.11 -12.07 -9.66
N PRO A 308 -16.10 -13.23 -10.37
CA PRO A 308 -15.67 -13.28 -11.75
C PRO A 308 -16.47 -12.33 -12.64
N GLN A 309 -15.77 -11.46 -13.36
CA GLN A 309 -16.38 -10.55 -14.31
C GLN A 309 -16.64 -11.25 -15.66
N ALA A 310 -17.81 -11.01 -16.25
CA ALA A 310 -18.14 -11.51 -17.59
C ALA A 310 -17.12 -11.04 -18.65
N GLU A 311 -16.72 -11.95 -19.54
CA GLU A 311 -15.88 -11.63 -20.70
C GLU A 311 -16.62 -10.70 -21.67
N PRO A 312 -15.92 -9.78 -22.36
CA PRO A 312 -16.52 -9.01 -23.43
C PRO A 312 -16.97 -9.92 -24.57
N GLU A 313 -17.99 -9.50 -25.32
CA GLU A 313 -18.61 -10.32 -26.36
C GLU A 313 -17.71 -10.52 -27.59
N SER A 314 -16.63 -9.74 -27.70
CA SER A 314 -15.66 -9.75 -28.79
C SER A 314 -14.29 -9.30 -28.29
N ALA A 315 -13.22 -9.82 -28.89
CA ALA A 315 -11.84 -9.49 -28.52
C ALA A 315 -11.49 -8.01 -28.80
N GLU A 316 -12.23 -7.33 -29.68
CA GLU A 316 -12.01 -5.91 -30.01
C GLU A 316 -12.18 -4.97 -28.80
N PHE A 317 -12.93 -5.38 -27.77
CA PHE A 317 -13.14 -4.59 -26.55
C PHE A 317 -11.99 -4.72 -25.54
N ALA A 318 -10.98 -5.53 -25.83
CA ALA A 318 -9.82 -5.74 -25.00
C ALA A 318 -8.53 -5.36 -25.74
N VAL A 319 -7.52 -4.94 -24.98
CA VAL A 319 -6.17 -4.73 -25.49
C VAL A 319 -5.55 -6.11 -25.75
N ASP A 320 -5.09 -6.37 -26.96
CA ASP A 320 -4.27 -7.56 -27.22
C ASP A 320 -2.85 -7.34 -26.68
N ALA A 321 -2.46 -8.10 -25.65
CA ALA A 321 -1.12 -8.06 -25.08
C ALA A 321 -0.01 -8.33 -26.12
N GLY A 322 -0.31 -9.10 -27.18
CA GLY A 322 0.60 -9.35 -28.29
C GLY A 322 0.78 -8.15 -29.23
N ALA A 323 -0.17 -7.22 -29.25
CA ALA A 323 -0.16 -6.00 -30.05
C ALA A 323 0.40 -4.78 -29.30
N VAL A 324 0.79 -4.93 -28.03
CA VAL A 324 1.45 -3.87 -27.27
C VAL A 324 2.90 -3.72 -27.74
N LEU A 325 3.20 -2.56 -28.30
CA LEU A 325 4.51 -2.15 -28.79
C LEU A 325 5.30 -1.47 -27.68
N ASP A 326 6.60 -1.77 -27.61
CA ASP A 326 7.56 -1.00 -26.81
C ASP A 326 8.18 0.08 -27.70
N LEU A 327 7.91 1.34 -27.37
CA LEU A 327 8.41 2.53 -28.04
C LEU A 327 9.53 3.22 -27.24
N GLY A 328 10.09 2.58 -26.20
CA GLY A 328 11.11 3.19 -25.33
C GLY A 328 12.32 3.73 -26.12
N GLY A 329 12.77 2.97 -27.13
CA GLY A 329 13.87 3.39 -28.03
C GLY A 329 13.53 4.55 -28.97
N MET A 330 12.27 5.00 -29.00
CA MET A 330 11.77 6.11 -29.84
C MET A 330 11.50 7.39 -29.03
N MET A 331 11.60 7.33 -27.69
CA MET A 331 11.49 8.51 -26.83
C MET A 331 12.88 9.07 -26.54
N ARG A 332 13.07 10.37 -26.79
CA ARG A 332 14.28 11.11 -26.41
C ARG A 332 14.31 11.35 -24.89
N GLU A 333 15.49 11.67 -24.35
CA GLU A 333 15.68 11.96 -22.92
C GLU A 333 14.80 13.11 -22.39
N ASP A 334 14.42 14.07 -23.25
CA ASP A 334 13.55 15.18 -22.89
C ASP A 334 12.05 14.82 -22.82
N GLY A 335 11.70 13.57 -23.12
CA GLY A 335 10.34 13.03 -23.19
C GLY A 335 9.66 13.17 -24.55
N THR A 336 10.37 13.66 -25.58
CA THR A 336 9.82 13.75 -26.95
C THR A 336 9.79 12.38 -27.60
N LEU A 337 8.60 11.90 -27.93
CA LEU A 337 8.40 10.70 -28.76
C LEU A 337 8.47 11.09 -30.24
N VAL A 338 9.26 10.34 -31.00
CA VAL A 338 9.31 10.43 -32.47
C VAL A 338 8.85 9.11 -33.06
N TRP A 339 7.65 9.08 -33.64
CA TRP A 339 7.05 7.83 -34.09
C TRP A 339 6.22 8.01 -35.36
N ASP A 340 6.47 7.17 -36.36
CA ASP A 340 5.60 7.02 -37.53
C ASP A 340 4.40 6.14 -37.14
N VAL A 341 3.33 6.80 -36.69
CA VAL A 341 2.11 6.16 -36.20
C VAL A 341 1.45 5.39 -37.36
N PRO A 342 1.28 4.06 -37.27
CA PRO A 342 0.56 3.28 -38.28
C PRO A 342 -0.91 3.69 -38.37
N GLU A 343 -1.57 3.36 -39.48
CA GLU A 343 -3.01 3.57 -39.64
C GLU A 343 -3.79 2.97 -38.45
N GLY A 344 -4.76 3.72 -37.94
CA GLY A 344 -5.59 3.33 -36.81
C GLY A 344 -5.61 4.34 -35.67
N ASP A 345 -6.30 3.99 -34.59
CA ASP A 345 -6.41 4.78 -33.38
C ASP A 345 -5.56 4.14 -32.28
N TRP A 346 -4.57 4.87 -31.77
CA TRP A 346 -3.52 4.36 -30.91
C TRP A 346 -3.51 5.09 -29.57
N LEU A 347 -3.28 4.34 -28.51
CA LEU A 347 -2.99 4.86 -27.18
C LEU A 347 -1.51 4.67 -26.91
N VAL A 348 -0.85 5.74 -26.47
CA VAL A 348 0.54 5.74 -26.01
C VAL A 348 0.56 5.99 -24.51
N LEU A 349 1.13 5.06 -23.74
CA LEU A 349 1.34 5.20 -22.31
C LEU A 349 2.82 5.44 -22.03
N ARG A 350 3.15 6.55 -21.36
CA ARG A 350 4.47 6.73 -20.75
C ARG A 350 4.41 6.18 -19.33
N ALA A 351 4.70 4.89 -19.16
CA ALA A 351 4.73 4.28 -17.84
C ALA A 351 5.92 4.83 -17.06
N VAL A 352 5.63 5.43 -15.91
CA VAL A 352 6.62 5.94 -14.96
C VAL A 352 6.30 5.39 -13.57
N MET A 353 7.29 5.32 -12.70
CA MET A 353 7.06 5.11 -11.27
C MET A 353 7.45 6.35 -10.48
N ALA A 354 6.60 6.72 -9.51
CA ALA A 354 6.79 7.89 -8.65
C ALA A 354 6.59 7.49 -7.18
N PRO A 355 7.15 8.24 -6.22
CA PRO A 355 6.90 8.00 -4.80
C PRO A 355 5.40 8.04 -4.48
N THR A 356 4.93 7.17 -3.59
CA THR A 356 3.53 7.18 -3.12
C THR A 356 3.16 8.44 -2.33
N GLY A 357 4.17 9.15 -1.82
CA GLY A 357 4.01 10.33 -0.98
C GLY A 357 3.82 10.04 0.51
N THR A 358 3.71 8.75 0.89
CA THR A 358 3.58 8.33 2.29
C THR A 358 4.83 8.68 3.09
N LYS A 359 4.64 9.04 4.37
CA LYS A 359 5.71 9.42 5.29
C LYS A 359 5.51 8.75 6.66
N ASN A 360 6.61 8.58 7.39
CA ASN A 360 6.53 8.13 8.78
C ASN A 360 5.73 9.14 9.62
N ALA A 361 4.92 8.61 10.54
CA ALA A 361 4.06 9.40 11.40
C ALA A 361 3.73 8.65 12.70
N PRO A 362 3.23 9.35 13.72
CA PRO A 362 3.28 10.80 13.93
C PRO A 362 4.68 11.22 14.44
N SER A 363 5.41 11.99 13.64
CA SER A 363 6.83 12.29 13.85
C SER A 363 7.09 13.82 13.82
N PRO A 364 8.09 14.33 14.57
CA PRO A 364 8.53 15.72 14.45
C PRO A 364 8.88 16.10 13.00
N PRO A 365 8.67 17.35 12.56
CA PRO A 365 8.89 17.76 11.17
C PRO A 365 10.30 17.46 10.65
N GLU A 366 11.34 17.71 11.45
CA GLU A 366 12.75 17.49 11.10
C GLU A 366 13.13 16.01 10.96
N ALA A 367 12.31 15.11 11.52
CA ALA A 367 12.51 13.66 11.48
C ALA A 367 11.48 12.95 10.58
N THR A 368 10.62 13.73 9.91
CA THR A 368 9.59 13.21 9.00
C THR A 368 10.10 13.18 7.57
N GLY A 369 9.95 12.04 6.90
CA GLY A 369 10.30 11.91 5.49
C GLY A 369 9.62 10.72 4.83
N LEU A 370 9.98 10.46 3.57
CA LEU A 370 9.33 9.41 2.77
C LEU A 370 9.51 8.04 3.41
N GLU A 371 8.48 7.21 3.29
CA GLU A 371 8.55 5.80 3.65
C GLU A 371 9.45 5.03 2.68
N VAL A 372 10.37 4.22 3.21
CA VAL A 372 11.31 3.42 2.42
C VAL A 372 10.59 2.38 1.57
N ASP A 373 11.12 2.08 0.39
CA ASP A 373 10.64 1.02 -0.49
C ASP A 373 10.65 -0.34 0.23
N LYS A 374 9.46 -0.87 0.50
CA LYS A 374 9.25 -2.13 1.22
C LYS A 374 9.54 -3.36 0.35
N MET A 375 9.79 -3.17 -0.94
CA MET A 375 10.18 -4.23 -1.86
C MET A 375 11.69 -4.20 -2.19
N SER A 376 12.46 -3.32 -1.54
CA SER A 376 13.89 -3.15 -1.77
C SER A 376 14.69 -3.26 -0.48
N ARG A 377 15.36 -4.41 -0.30
CA ARG A 377 16.28 -4.65 0.80
C ARG A 377 17.46 -3.68 0.84
N ALA A 378 17.92 -3.21 -0.32
CA ALA A 378 18.99 -2.21 -0.39
C ALA A 378 18.51 -0.84 0.14
N ALA A 379 17.29 -0.44 -0.20
CA ALA A 379 16.69 0.78 0.33
C ALA A 379 16.45 0.64 1.85
N LEU A 380 15.89 -0.50 2.29
CA LEU A 380 15.67 -0.80 3.70
C LEU A 380 16.97 -0.75 4.50
N LYS A 381 18.06 -1.34 4.00
CA LYS A 381 19.37 -1.29 4.66
C LYS A 381 19.83 0.16 4.84
N THR A 382 19.68 1.00 3.80
CA THR A 382 20.04 2.42 3.89
C THR A 382 19.23 3.11 5.00
N HIS A 383 17.93 2.81 5.09
CA HIS A 383 17.07 3.35 6.15
C HIS A 383 17.50 2.88 7.54
N PHE A 384 17.75 1.57 7.69
CA PHE A 384 18.18 0.98 8.96
C PHE A 384 19.52 1.58 9.42
N ASP A 385 20.51 1.65 8.53
CA ASP A 385 21.82 2.22 8.81
C ASP A 385 21.71 3.69 9.24
N ALA A 386 20.85 4.48 8.59
CA ALA A 386 20.69 5.91 8.87
C ALA A 386 20.11 6.21 10.26
N TYR A 387 19.35 5.28 10.86
CA TYR A 387 18.72 5.49 12.15
C TYR A 387 19.21 4.53 13.23
N VAL A 388 18.88 3.24 13.11
CA VAL A 388 19.31 2.23 14.09
C VAL A 388 20.82 2.01 14.02
N GLY A 389 21.38 1.92 12.80
CA GLY A 389 22.82 1.82 12.60
C GLY A 389 23.57 3.02 13.19
N ASN A 390 23.05 4.22 12.99
CA ASN A 390 23.59 5.43 13.61
C ASN A 390 23.56 5.35 15.14
N LEU A 391 22.45 4.91 15.76
CA LEU A 391 22.40 4.69 17.21
C LEU A 391 23.46 3.68 17.67
N LEU A 392 23.63 2.60 16.92
CA LEU A 392 24.65 1.59 17.20
C LEU A 392 26.05 2.23 17.16
N ASP A 393 26.38 3.01 16.12
CA ASP A 393 27.71 3.62 15.98
C ASP A 393 28.04 4.67 17.06
N ARG A 394 27.02 5.28 17.66
CA ARG A 394 27.18 6.25 18.75
C ARG A 394 27.58 5.64 20.09
N MET A 395 27.33 4.34 20.29
CA MET A 395 27.59 3.66 21.56
C MET A 395 28.53 2.46 21.36
N PRO A 396 29.61 2.35 22.15
CA PRO A 396 30.46 1.17 22.07
C PRO A 396 29.69 -0.09 22.54
N PRO A 397 30.00 -1.28 22.01
CA PRO A 397 29.26 -2.52 22.29
C PRO A 397 29.05 -2.82 23.79
N GLU A 398 30.01 -2.49 24.64
CA GLU A 398 29.96 -2.66 26.09
C GLU A 398 28.96 -1.73 26.80
N GLU A 399 28.66 -0.55 26.24
CA GLU A 399 27.70 0.40 26.82
C GLU A 399 26.27 0.14 26.36
N ARG A 400 26.08 -0.57 25.25
CA ARG A 400 24.74 -0.84 24.67
C ARG A 400 24.20 -2.24 24.99
N THR A 401 24.67 -2.85 26.08
CA THR A 401 24.25 -4.22 26.47
C THR A 401 22.75 -4.36 26.73
N ALA A 402 22.06 -3.28 27.12
CA ALA A 402 20.61 -3.25 27.30
C ALA A 402 19.82 -2.99 26.00
N LEU A 403 20.43 -2.51 24.92
CA LEU A 403 19.75 -2.33 23.64
C LEU A 403 19.55 -3.71 22.99
N LYS A 404 18.31 -4.21 23.02
CA LYS A 404 17.98 -5.60 22.61
C LYS A 404 17.01 -5.71 21.46
N TYR A 405 16.17 -4.70 21.24
CA TYR A 405 15.04 -4.81 20.32
C TYR A 405 14.97 -3.61 19.38
N VAL A 406 14.65 -3.90 18.12
CA VAL A 406 14.15 -2.93 17.15
C VAL A 406 12.68 -3.25 16.93
N VAL A 407 11.82 -2.24 17.05
CA VAL A 407 10.37 -2.37 16.91
C VAL A 407 9.97 -1.87 15.53
N ALA A 408 9.32 -2.75 14.77
CA ALA A 408 8.55 -2.40 13.59
C ALA A 408 7.08 -2.61 13.97
N ASP A 409 6.32 -1.53 14.11
CA ASP A 409 4.94 -1.58 14.61
C ASP A 409 3.96 -2.05 13.51
N SER A 410 2.65 -1.90 13.74
CA SER A 410 1.64 -2.16 12.71
C SER A 410 1.86 -1.30 11.47
N TYR A 411 1.78 -1.93 10.30
CA TYR A 411 1.97 -1.27 9.02
C TYR A 411 0.75 -0.42 8.62
N GLU A 412 0.95 0.90 8.49
CA GLU A 412 -0.13 1.86 8.18
C GLU A 412 0.24 2.79 7.01
N MET A 413 1.09 2.33 6.08
CA MET A 413 1.74 3.18 5.07
C MET A 413 1.18 3.03 3.65
N GLY A 414 0.06 2.33 3.51
CA GLY A 414 -0.62 2.12 2.24
C GLY A 414 0.12 1.19 1.28
N PRO A 415 -0.36 1.08 0.04
CA PRO A 415 0.24 0.17 -0.92
C PRO A 415 1.40 0.80 -1.68
N GLN A 416 2.27 -0.05 -2.20
CA GLN A 416 3.14 0.22 -3.34
C GLN A 416 2.91 -0.87 -4.39
N ASN A 417 3.16 -0.58 -5.66
CA ASN A 417 2.87 -1.54 -6.74
C ASN A 417 4.00 -1.72 -7.76
N TRP A 418 5.14 -1.06 -7.55
CA TRP A 418 6.33 -1.22 -8.39
C TRP A 418 7.61 -0.85 -7.65
N THR A 419 8.74 -1.37 -8.12
CA THR A 419 10.10 -1.07 -7.63
C THR A 419 11.12 -1.41 -8.72
N ASP A 420 12.38 -1.07 -8.51
CA ASP A 420 13.48 -1.46 -9.39
C ASP A 420 13.60 -3.00 -9.44
N GLY A 421 13.72 -3.55 -10.65
CA GLY A 421 13.82 -5.01 -10.84
C GLY A 421 12.49 -5.76 -10.76
N PHE A 422 11.35 -5.07 -10.62
CA PHE A 422 10.04 -5.71 -10.47
C PHE A 422 9.67 -6.55 -11.71
N ALA A 423 9.88 -6.01 -12.91
CA ALA A 423 9.49 -6.68 -14.16
C ALA A 423 10.25 -8.00 -14.36
N GLU A 424 11.55 -7.99 -14.08
CA GLU A 424 12.44 -9.14 -14.21
C GLU A 424 12.06 -10.24 -13.21
N ARG A 425 11.79 -9.86 -11.96
CA ARG A 425 11.36 -10.81 -10.91
C ARG A 425 9.98 -11.39 -11.21
N PHE A 426 9.06 -10.56 -11.69
CA PHE A 426 7.74 -10.99 -12.12
C PHE A 426 7.84 -12.00 -13.25
N GLN A 427 8.61 -11.68 -14.31
CA GLN A 427 8.76 -12.56 -15.45
C GLN A 427 9.45 -13.88 -15.05
N ALA A 428 10.45 -13.83 -14.16
CA ALA A 428 11.07 -15.04 -13.62
C ALA A 428 10.10 -15.91 -12.81
N ARG A 429 9.16 -15.29 -12.09
CA ARG A 429 8.19 -15.98 -11.23
C ARG A 429 7.03 -16.58 -12.02
N TYR A 430 6.44 -15.82 -12.94
CA TYR A 430 5.18 -16.15 -13.60
C TYR A 430 5.32 -16.51 -15.09
N GLY A 431 6.50 -16.29 -15.68
CA GLY A 431 6.82 -16.75 -17.04
C GLY A 431 6.33 -15.83 -18.16
N TYR A 432 5.88 -14.61 -17.87
CA TYR A 432 5.50 -13.62 -18.87
C TYR A 432 5.90 -12.19 -18.45
N ASP A 433 6.07 -11.32 -19.44
CA ASP A 433 6.48 -9.93 -19.25
C ASP A 433 5.28 -9.09 -18.71
N PRO A 434 5.37 -8.51 -17.50
CA PRO A 434 4.29 -7.71 -16.94
C PRO A 434 4.14 -6.34 -17.61
N VAL A 435 5.16 -5.84 -18.30
CA VAL A 435 5.14 -4.50 -18.93
C VAL A 435 4.04 -4.43 -19.99
N LYS A 436 3.85 -5.51 -20.76
CA LYS A 436 2.76 -5.63 -21.75
C LYS A 436 1.35 -5.62 -21.15
N TRP A 437 1.23 -5.82 -19.84
CA TRP A 437 -0.04 -5.86 -19.12
C TRP A 437 -0.31 -4.59 -18.32
N LEU A 438 0.61 -3.60 -18.32
CA LEU A 438 0.39 -2.31 -17.66
C LEU A 438 -0.89 -1.57 -18.09
N PRO A 439 -1.44 -1.70 -19.32
CA PRO A 439 -2.75 -1.12 -19.63
C PRO A 439 -3.88 -1.57 -18.69
N ALA A 440 -3.76 -2.73 -18.04
CA ALA A 440 -4.72 -3.18 -17.03
C ALA A 440 -4.85 -2.22 -15.82
N LEU A 441 -3.77 -1.52 -15.47
CA LEU A 441 -3.75 -0.54 -14.37
C LEU A 441 -4.54 0.73 -14.70
N THR A 442 -4.93 0.95 -15.96
CA THR A 442 -5.86 2.03 -16.35
C THR A 442 -7.32 1.57 -16.34
N GLY A 443 -7.60 0.34 -15.88
CA GLY A 443 -8.92 -0.28 -15.93
C GLY A 443 -9.31 -0.82 -17.31
N ARG A 444 -8.40 -0.91 -18.28
CA ARG A 444 -8.64 -1.62 -19.56
C ARG A 444 -8.55 -3.13 -19.37
N VAL A 445 -9.37 -3.87 -20.09
CA VAL A 445 -9.21 -5.32 -20.20
C VAL A 445 -8.03 -5.59 -21.14
N VAL A 446 -7.12 -6.48 -20.75
CA VAL A 446 -5.99 -6.96 -21.56
C VAL A 446 -6.17 -8.47 -21.78
N GLY A 447 -6.25 -8.89 -23.04
CA GLY A 447 -6.69 -10.25 -23.41
C GLY A 447 -8.17 -10.45 -23.08
N GLY A 448 -8.47 -11.03 -21.92
CA GLY A 448 -9.82 -11.21 -21.39
C GLY A 448 -9.92 -10.76 -19.93
N THR A 449 -11.13 -10.68 -19.38
CA THR A 449 -11.36 -10.28 -17.98
C THR A 449 -10.69 -11.25 -17.02
N ALA A 450 -10.80 -12.56 -17.26
CA ALA A 450 -10.16 -13.57 -16.42
C ALA A 450 -8.62 -13.51 -16.48
N GLN A 451 -8.05 -13.20 -17.66
CA GLN A 451 -6.60 -13.05 -17.80
C GLN A 451 -6.11 -11.77 -17.11
N THR A 452 -6.84 -10.67 -17.27
CA THR A 452 -6.53 -9.40 -16.63
C THR A 452 -6.57 -9.51 -15.10
N ASP A 453 -7.60 -10.17 -14.55
CA ASP A 453 -7.71 -10.37 -13.10
C ASP A 453 -6.61 -11.29 -12.56
N ARG A 454 -6.17 -12.30 -13.33
CA ARG A 454 -5.01 -13.14 -12.98
C ARG A 454 -3.72 -12.33 -12.97
N PHE A 455 -3.48 -11.48 -13.98
CA PHE A 455 -2.33 -10.58 -13.98
C PHE A 455 -2.33 -9.64 -12.77
N LEU A 456 -3.45 -8.99 -12.48
CA LEU A 456 -3.57 -8.12 -11.31
C LEU A 456 -3.38 -8.90 -10.00
N TRP A 457 -3.82 -10.16 -9.94
CA TRP A 457 -3.54 -11.05 -8.81
C TRP A 457 -2.05 -11.38 -8.70
N ASP A 458 -1.39 -11.77 -9.79
CA ASP A 458 0.05 -12.07 -9.82
C ASP A 458 0.87 -10.85 -9.37
N LEU A 459 0.47 -9.64 -9.78
CA LEU A 459 1.07 -8.38 -9.36
C LEU A 459 0.95 -8.20 -7.84
N ARG A 460 -0.28 -8.31 -7.30
CA ARG A 460 -0.50 -8.19 -5.84
C ARG A 460 0.24 -9.28 -5.07
N ARG A 461 0.30 -10.49 -5.61
CA ARG A 461 0.98 -11.62 -4.99
C ARG A 461 2.48 -11.39 -4.92
N LEU A 462 3.09 -10.88 -6.01
CA LEU A 462 4.51 -10.57 -6.01
C LEU A 462 4.85 -9.43 -5.06
N VAL A 463 4.03 -8.38 -5.00
CA VAL A 463 4.19 -7.30 -4.02
C VAL A 463 4.20 -7.88 -2.60
N ALA A 464 3.23 -8.74 -2.26
CA ALA A 464 3.16 -9.38 -0.95
C ALA A 464 4.39 -10.26 -0.64
N ASP A 465 4.84 -11.07 -1.61
CA ASP A 465 6.03 -11.91 -1.48
C ASP A 465 7.28 -11.04 -1.26
N MET A 466 7.45 -9.97 -2.03
CA MET A 466 8.61 -9.06 -1.89
C MET A 466 8.59 -8.27 -0.59
N VAL A 467 7.43 -7.82 -0.10
CA VAL A 467 7.34 -7.17 1.22
C VAL A 467 7.71 -8.15 2.34
N SER A 468 7.25 -9.41 2.25
CA SER A 468 7.62 -10.45 3.20
C SER A 468 9.13 -10.70 3.20
N ASP A 469 9.72 -10.92 2.02
CA ASP A 469 11.10 -11.37 1.91
C ASP A 469 12.12 -10.23 2.04
N GLU A 470 11.84 -9.07 1.44
CA GLU A 470 12.79 -7.96 1.36
C GLU A 470 12.67 -6.99 2.53
N TYR A 471 11.46 -6.79 3.06
CA TYR A 471 11.24 -5.87 4.18
C TYR A 471 11.16 -6.58 5.52
N VAL A 472 10.24 -7.54 5.70
CA VAL A 472 10.13 -8.26 6.98
C VAL A 472 11.34 -9.16 7.20
N GLY A 473 11.73 -9.94 6.19
CA GLY A 473 12.98 -10.72 6.22
C GLY A 473 14.21 -9.84 6.36
N GLY A 474 14.25 -8.71 5.63
CA GLY A 474 15.36 -7.77 5.66
C GLY A 474 15.57 -7.06 7.00
N LEU A 475 14.50 -6.76 7.75
CA LEU A 475 14.61 -6.20 9.12
C LEU A 475 15.06 -7.23 10.15
N SER A 476 14.82 -8.51 9.88
CA SER A 476 15.18 -9.61 10.79
C SER A 476 16.64 -10.03 10.70
N GLU A 477 17.30 -9.75 9.57
CA GLU A 477 18.72 -10.03 9.31
C GLU A 477 19.62 -8.89 9.80
#